data_AF-A0A7S4P3W3-F1
#
_entry.id   AF-A0A7S4P3W3-F1
#
_cell.length_a   1.000
_cell.length_b   1.000
_cell.length_c   1.000
_cell.angle_alpha   90.00
_cell.angle_beta   90.00
_cell.angle_gamma   90.00
#
_symmetry.space_group_name_H-M   'P 1'
#
loop_
_entity.id
_entity.type
_entity.pdbx_description
1 polymer ?
#
loop_
_entity_poly.entity_id
_entity_poly.type
_entity_poly.pdbx_seq_one_letter_code
_entity_poly.pdbx_strand_id
1 'polypeptide(L)'
;RTYYSKVLLANGTEVKVGTAVKLLAPDGEPSFLGKVQCLWGSSKDHFKMMRCKWFYRPEEAPGYKGTVHAREVFISEHQDEQYLTTIEKPCTIMHDSEIPGEIREDFLKHPDNFFYRMKYLPDRNNFVVLKEPVAIDPVTAAKDRPSSASRGKKKSAASSKVSEKRGSDTPTGKVAAESTTKRPLEVKEEDAAPKTKKIKSETSEKVAESEKSDKKEKSEEAETAAAAAAA
;
A
#
# COMPACT_ATOMS: atom_id res chain seq x y z
N ARG A 1 -20.75 -13.45 8.68
CA ARG A 1 -19.99 -12.22 9.00
C ARG A 1 -20.63 -11.60 10.23
N THR A 2 -19.85 -11.35 11.28
CA THR A 2 -20.26 -10.55 12.44
C THR A 2 -19.65 -9.18 12.27
N TYR A 3 -20.48 -8.13 12.18
CA TYR A 3 -20.00 -6.76 11.94
C TYR A 3 -19.63 -6.06 13.23
N TYR A 4 -18.68 -5.14 13.15
CA TYR A 4 -18.19 -4.35 14.28
C TYR A 4 -18.20 -2.85 13.93
N SER A 5 -18.49 -1.99 14.90
CA SER A 5 -18.29 -0.54 14.77
C SER A 5 -16.84 -0.12 15.05
N LYS A 6 -16.13 -0.91 15.86
CA LYS A 6 -14.72 -0.72 16.23
C LYS A 6 -14.01 -2.04 16.50
N VAL A 7 -12.69 -2.05 16.38
CA VAL A 7 -11.81 -3.19 16.63
C VAL A 7 -10.50 -2.74 17.28
N LEU A 8 -9.94 -3.57 18.15
CA LEU A 8 -8.58 -3.43 18.64
C LEU A 8 -7.65 -4.26 17.74
N LEU A 9 -6.55 -3.64 17.28
CA LEU A 9 -5.47 -4.30 16.54
C LEU A 9 -4.50 -5.00 17.50
N ALA A 10 -3.64 -5.88 16.97
CA ALA A 10 -2.65 -6.63 17.75
C ALA A 10 -1.62 -5.74 18.46
N ASN A 11 -1.36 -4.53 17.94
CA ASN A 11 -0.49 -3.52 18.55
C ASN A 11 -1.21 -2.64 19.60
N GLY A 12 -2.43 -3.00 20.03
CA GLY A 12 -3.22 -2.24 21.00
C GLY A 12 -3.93 -1.00 20.43
N THR A 13 -3.79 -0.69 19.13
CA THR A 13 -4.44 0.47 18.52
C THR A 13 -5.92 0.20 18.24
N GLU A 14 -6.81 1.15 18.59
CA GLU A 14 -8.23 1.05 18.22
C GLU A 14 -8.50 1.66 16.85
N VAL A 15 -9.16 0.90 15.97
CA VAL A 15 -9.67 1.35 14.67
C VAL A 15 -11.19 1.32 14.67
N LYS A 16 -11.83 2.39 14.20
CA LYS A 16 -13.29 2.50 14.06
C LYS A 16 -13.69 2.50 12.58
N VAL A 17 -14.96 2.23 12.29
CA VAL A 17 -15.54 2.61 11.00
C VAL A 17 -15.46 4.14 10.87
N GLY A 18 -15.08 4.63 9.68
CA GLY A 18 -14.80 6.05 9.41
C GLY A 18 -13.36 6.49 9.70
N THR A 19 -12.56 5.70 10.42
CA THR A 19 -11.12 5.96 10.61
C THR A 19 -10.38 5.88 9.27
N ALA A 20 -9.45 6.80 9.00
CA ALA A 20 -8.47 6.64 7.93
C ALA A 20 -7.23 5.90 8.45
N VAL A 21 -6.65 5.04 7.63
CA VAL A 21 -5.54 4.15 8.01
C VAL A 21 -4.47 4.11 6.91
N LYS A 22 -3.22 3.90 7.33
CA LYS A 22 -2.13 3.42 6.48
C LYS A 22 -2.18 1.90 6.41
N LEU A 23 -2.04 1.35 5.21
CA LEU A 23 -1.95 -0.09 4.96
C LEU A 23 -0.57 -0.44 4.41
N LEU A 24 -0.07 -1.62 4.77
CA LEU A 24 1.20 -2.16 4.27
C LEU A 24 1.23 -2.17 2.74
N ALA A 25 2.29 -1.61 2.18
CA ALA A 25 2.63 -1.69 0.76
C ALA A 25 3.78 -2.71 0.53
N PRO A 26 4.09 -3.06 -0.73
CA PRO A 26 5.34 -3.74 -1.09
C PRO A 26 6.59 -2.99 -0.61
N ASP A 27 7.72 -3.69 -0.51
CA ASP A 27 8.98 -3.07 -0.12
C ASP A 27 9.43 -2.00 -1.14
N GLY A 28 9.91 -0.87 -0.64
CA GLY A 28 10.21 0.33 -1.42
C GLY A 28 9.01 1.21 -1.82
N GLU A 29 7.76 0.75 -1.68
CA GLU A 29 6.56 1.55 -2.00
C GLU A 29 6.00 2.29 -0.76
N PRO A 30 5.39 3.49 -0.94
CA PRO A 30 4.79 4.22 0.17
C PRO A 30 3.46 3.57 0.59
N SER A 31 3.29 3.32 1.89
CA SER A 31 2.09 2.69 2.46
C SER A 31 0.78 3.27 1.91
N PHE A 32 -0.11 2.41 1.42
CA PHE A 32 -1.39 2.80 0.85
C PHE A 32 -2.31 3.48 1.90
N LEU A 33 -3.28 4.26 1.44
CA LEU A 33 -4.18 5.04 2.30
C LEU A 33 -5.64 4.68 2.06
N GLY A 34 -6.42 4.46 3.12
CA GLY A 34 -7.84 4.10 2.99
C GLY A 34 -8.71 4.54 4.16
N LYS A 35 -9.98 4.84 3.89
CA LYS A 35 -11.03 5.08 4.90
C LYS A 35 -11.79 3.78 5.18
N VAL A 36 -11.88 3.35 6.43
CA VAL A 36 -12.63 2.15 6.82
C VAL A 36 -14.14 2.36 6.61
N GLN A 37 -14.77 1.53 5.77
CA GLN A 37 -16.21 1.55 5.46
C GLN A 37 -17.01 0.58 6.34
N CYS A 38 -16.42 -0.59 6.58
CA CYS A 38 -16.98 -1.71 7.34
C CYS A 38 -15.86 -2.41 8.11
N LEU A 39 -16.22 -3.05 9.23
CA LEU A 39 -15.37 -4.03 9.93
C LEU A 39 -16.21 -5.30 10.15
N TRP A 40 -15.66 -6.48 9.89
CA TRP A 40 -16.33 -7.75 10.24
C TRP A 40 -15.34 -8.87 10.56
N GLY A 41 -15.83 -9.88 11.29
CA GLY A 41 -15.18 -11.18 11.43
C GLY A 41 -16.02 -12.28 10.79
N SER A 42 -15.41 -13.44 10.58
CA SER A 42 -16.17 -14.69 10.43
C SER A 42 -16.31 -15.38 11.79
N SER A 43 -17.30 -16.27 11.89
CA SER A 43 -17.50 -17.13 13.06
C SER A 43 -16.88 -18.53 12.86
N LYS A 44 -16.41 -18.83 11.65
CA LYS A 44 -15.80 -20.12 11.27
C LYS A 44 -14.27 -20.06 11.20
N ASP A 45 -13.74 -18.85 11.04
CA ASP A 45 -12.35 -18.54 10.77
C ASP A 45 -12.02 -17.24 11.52
N HIS A 46 -10.96 -17.25 12.32
CA HIS A 46 -10.65 -16.17 13.27
C HIS A 46 -10.15 -14.86 12.62
N PHE A 47 -10.17 -14.79 11.28
CA PHE A 47 -9.76 -13.62 10.53
C PHE A 47 -10.78 -12.48 10.69
N LYS A 48 -10.24 -11.29 10.92
CA LYS A 48 -10.98 -10.03 10.89
C LYS A 48 -10.62 -9.28 9.62
N MET A 49 -11.64 -8.72 8.99
CA MET A 49 -11.58 -8.00 7.73
C MET A 49 -12.14 -6.59 7.90
N MET A 50 -11.79 -5.73 6.96
CA MET A 50 -12.43 -4.45 6.70
C MET A 50 -12.85 -4.37 5.23
N ARG A 51 -13.77 -3.45 4.93
CA ARG A 51 -13.83 -2.84 3.59
C ARG A 51 -13.26 -1.44 3.69
N CYS A 52 -12.35 -1.06 2.80
CA CYS A 52 -11.82 0.29 2.69
C CYS A 52 -12.39 1.02 1.46
N LYS A 53 -12.23 2.34 1.44
CA LYS A 53 -12.35 3.21 0.25
C LYS A 53 -11.00 3.92 0.10
N TRP A 54 -10.35 3.76 -1.04
CA TRP A 54 -8.95 4.14 -1.22
C TRP A 54 -8.77 5.65 -1.43
N PHE A 55 -7.66 6.19 -0.90
CA PHE A 55 -7.09 7.46 -1.32
C PHE A 55 -5.82 7.17 -2.12
N TYR A 56 -5.71 7.78 -3.29
CA TYR A 56 -4.56 7.63 -4.18
C TYR A 56 -3.58 8.77 -3.93
N ARG A 57 -2.29 8.44 -3.86
CA ARG A 57 -1.20 9.41 -3.93
C ARG A 57 -1.04 9.93 -5.36
N PRO A 58 -0.46 11.12 -5.61
CA PRO A 58 -0.27 11.62 -6.97
C PRO A 58 0.56 10.70 -7.87
N GLU A 59 1.55 10.01 -7.30
CA GLU A 59 2.36 9.00 -7.97
C GLU A 59 1.59 7.71 -8.35
N GLU A 60 0.50 7.41 -7.64
CA GLU A 60 -0.41 6.28 -7.91
C GLU A 60 -1.51 6.63 -8.93
N ALA A 61 -1.64 7.91 -9.30
CA ALA A 61 -2.75 8.45 -10.10
C ALA A 61 -2.22 9.08 -11.42
N PRO A 62 -1.91 8.26 -12.44
CA PRO A 62 -1.26 8.74 -13.66
C PRO A 62 -2.06 9.82 -14.40
N GLY A 63 -1.35 10.68 -15.12
CA GLY A 63 -1.98 11.72 -15.96
C GLY A 63 -2.45 12.97 -15.22
N TYR A 64 -2.35 13.06 -13.89
CA TYR A 64 -2.37 14.35 -13.21
C TYR A 64 -1.15 15.19 -13.65
N LYS A 65 -1.38 16.47 -13.99
CA LYS A 65 -0.35 17.37 -14.56
C LYS A 65 -0.12 18.66 -13.78
N GLY A 66 -0.78 18.82 -12.63
CA GLY A 66 -0.56 19.97 -11.75
C GLY A 66 0.65 19.77 -10.85
N THR A 67 1.06 20.84 -10.17
CA THR A 67 1.79 20.69 -8.91
C THR A 67 0.85 20.10 -7.84
N VAL A 68 1.44 19.39 -6.89
CA VAL A 68 0.78 18.67 -5.80
C VAL A 68 1.64 18.80 -4.55
N HIS A 69 1.01 18.97 -3.40
CA HIS A 69 1.75 18.95 -2.13
C HIS A 69 2.11 17.50 -1.75
N ALA A 70 3.24 17.27 -1.09
CA ALA A 70 3.68 15.92 -0.66
C ALA A 70 2.78 15.25 0.40
N ARG A 71 1.70 15.91 0.81
CA ARG A 71 0.63 15.41 1.70
C ARG A 71 -0.77 15.47 1.05
N GLU A 72 -0.84 15.89 -0.22
CA GLU A 72 -2.08 15.91 -0.99
C GLU A 72 -2.37 14.50 -1.52
N VAL A 73 -3.61 14.05 -1.39
CA VAL A 73 -4.09 12.76 -1.90
C VAL A 73 -5.45 12.93 -2.57
N PHE A 74 -5.85 11.96 -3.39
CA PHE A 74 -7.10 11.99 -4.14
C PHE A 74 -8.06 10.92 -3.63
N ILE A 75 -9.26 11.30 -3.21
CA ILE A 75 -10.28 10.33 -2.80
C ILE A 75 -10.77 9.55 -4.03
N SER A 76 -10.81 8.21 -3.96
CA SER A 76 -11.35 7.37 -5.03
C SER A 76 -12.69 6.75 -4.64
N GLU A 77 -13.43 6.25 -5.62
CA GLU A 77 -14.60 5.39 -5.40
C GLU A 77 -14.26 3.89 -5.42
N HIS A 78 -13.00 3.55 -5.68
CA HIS A 78 -12.48 2.20 -5.52
C HIS A 78 -12.62 1.74 -4.06
N GLN A 79 -13.32 0.61 -3.87
CA GLN A 79 -13.49 -0.08 -2.59
C GLN A 79 -12.95 -1.50 -2.69
N ASP A 80 -12.37 -2.02 -1.61
CA ASP A 80 -11.81 -3.38 -1.54
C ASP A 80 -11.95 -4.01 -0.13
N GLU A 81 -11.93 -5.34 -0.05
CA GLU A 81 -11.99 -6.10 1.22
C GLU A 81 -10.61 -6.60 1.66
N GLN A 82 -10.12 -6.09 2.79
CA GLN A 82 -8.75 -6.28 3.27
C GLN A 82 -8.69 -6.86 4.68
N TYR A 83 -7.64 -7.63 5.00
CA TYR A 83 -7.41 -8.16 6.36
C TYR A 83 -7.02 -7.03 7.31
N LEU A 84 -7.47 -7.06 8.57
CA LEU A 84 -7.04 -6.06 9.56
C LEU A 84 -5.54 -6.09 9.86
N THR A 85 -4.87 -7.20 9.58
CA THR A 85 -3.41 -7.35 9.69
C THR A 85 -2.62 -6.55 8.64
N THR A 86 -3.28 -6.01 7.62
CA THR A 86 -2.64 -5.07 6.67
C THR A 86 -2.59 -3.64 7.19
N ILE A 87 -3.31 -3.30 8.27
CA ILE A 87 -3.28 -1.95 8.86
C ILE A 87 -1.98 -1.77 9.65
N GLU A 88 -1.18 -0.79 9.26
CA GLU A 88 -0.03 -0.35 10.05
C GLU A 88 -0.50 0.45 11.27
N LYS A 89 -1.21 1.56 11.00
CA LYS A 89 -1.68 2.55 11.97
C LYS A 89 -2.77 3.45 11.37
N PRO A 90 -3.60 4.08 12.21
CA PRO A 90 -4.44 5.22 11.82
C PRO A 90 -3.63 6.38 11.23
N CYS A 91 -4.30 7.20 10.43
CA CYS A 91 -3.79 8.46 9.90
C CYS A 91 -4.92 9.50 9.82
N THR A 92 -4.58 10.77 9.63
CA THR A 92 -5.55 11.87 9.50
C THR A 92 -5.68 12.24 8.03
N ILE A 93 -6.90 12.17 7.47
CA ILE A 93 -7.16 12.59 6.09
C ILE A 93 -8.44 13.45 6.07
N MET A 94 -8.29 14.74 5.79
CA MET A 94 -9.34 15.76 5.81
C MET A 94 -9.51 16.40 4.43
N HIS A 95 -10.70 16.95 4.14
CA HIS A 95 -10.89 17.78 2.96
C HIS A 95 -10.16 19.12 3.14
N ASP A 96 -9.70 19.71 2.04
CA ASP A 96 -8.92 20.94 2.06
C ASP A 96 -9.63 22.13 2.75
N SER A 97 -10.96 22.18 2.66
CA SER A 97 -11.81 23.18 3.31
C SER A 97 -12.17 22.86 4.77
N GLU A 98 -11.85 21.66 5.28
CA GLU A 98 -12.06 21.29 6.69
C GLU A 98 -10.86 21.69 7.57
N ILE A 99 -9.73 22.07 6.97
CA ILE A 99 -8.50 22.45 7.65
C ILE A 99 -8.47 23.98 7.82
N PRO A 100 -8.56 24.53 9.05
CA PRO A 100 -8.45 25.97 9.27
C PRO A 100 -7.09 26.49 8.80
N GLY A 101 -7.09 27.61 8.06
CA GLY A 101 -5.88 28.16 7.45
C GLY A 101 -4.75 28.43 8.45
N GLU A 102 -5.10 28.89 9.65
CA GLU A 102 -4.19 29.21 10.76
C GLU A 102 -3.35 28.01 11.21
N ILE A 103 -3.93 26.80 11.27
CA ILE A 103 -3.23 25.58 11.71
C ILE A 103 -2.74 24.71 10.54
N ARG A 104 -2.92 25.17 9.29
CA ARG A 104 -2.69 24.36 8.09
C ARG A 104 -1.25 23.87 7.98
N GLU A 105 -0.28 24.74 8.25
CA GLU A 105 1.13 24.36 8.16
C GLU A 105 1.52 23.35 9.25
N ASP A 106 1.08 23.55 10.48
CA ASP A 106 1.35 22.62 11.59
C ASP A 106 0.65 21.27 11.40
N PHE A 107 -0.57 21.27 10.84
CA PHE A 107 -1.25 20.05 10.42
C PHE A 107 -0.42 19.26 9.39
N LEU A 108 0.18 19.93 8.40
CA LEU A 108 0.93 19.30 7.32
C LEU A 108 2.39 18.93 7.68
N LYS A 109 2.94 19.47 8.79
CA LYS A 109 4.23 19.04 9.36
C LYS A 109 4.18 17.61 9.90
N HIS A 110 3.01 17.14 10.37
CA HIS A 110 2.86 15.79 10.92
C HIS A 110 2.88 14.71 9.82
N PRO A 111 3.69 13.64 9.93
CA PRO A 111 3.94 12.70 8.83
C PRO A 111 2.75 11.81 8.45
N ASP A 112 1.79 11.61 9.36
CA ASP A 112 0.57 10.82 9.12
C ASP A 112 -0.67 11.68 8.85
N ASN A 113 -0.48 12.99 8.59
CA ASN A 113 -1.56 13.89 8.19
C ASN A 113 -1.52 14.15 6.67
N PHE A 114 -2.68 14.02 6.03
CA PHE A 114 -2.88 14.21 4.60
C PHE A 114 -4.16 15.03 4.36
N PHE A 115 -4.30 15.60 3.16
CA PHE A 115 -5.49 16.33 2.76
C PHE A 115 -5.91 15.99 1.34
N TYR A 116 -7.20 16.19 1.01
CA TYR A 116 -7.71 16.00 -0.35
C TYR A 116 -8.59 17.17 -0.79
N ARG A 117 -8.45 17.55 -2.06
CA ARG A 117 -9.31 18.54 -2.77
C ARG A 117 -9.89 18.01 -4.08
N MET A 118 -9.52 16.80 -4.47
CA MET A 118 -9.92 16.18 -5.74
C MET A 118 -10.33 14.73 -5.52
N LYS A 119 -11.34 14.31 -6.28
CA LYS A 119 -11.75 12.92 -6.45
C LYS A 119 -11.09 12.36 -7.70
N TYR A 120 -10.45 11.20 -7.58
CA TYR A 120 -9.88 10.45 -8.69
C TYR A 120 -10.84 9.33 -9.13
N LEU A 121 -10.96 9.13 -10.43
CA LEU A 121 -11.79 8.11 -11.08
C LEU A 121 -10.89 7.19 -11.90
N PRO A 122 -10.36 6.09 -11.33
CA PRO A 122 -9.36 5.24 -12.00
C PRO A 122 -9.86 4.66 -13.32
N ASP A 123 -11.12 4.19 -13.38
CA ASP A 123 -11.74 3.61 -14.59
C ASP A 123 -11.75 4.55 -15.82
N ARG A 124 -11.56 5.86 -15.60
CA ARG A 124 -11.60 6.91 -16.62
C ARG A 124 -10.35 7.78 -16.63
N ASN A 125 -9.36 7.47 -15.78
CA ASN A 125 -8.18 8.26 -15.50
C ASN A 125 -8.48 9.77 -15.34
N ASN A 126 -9.53 10.10 -14.59
CA ASN A 126 -10.08 11.46 -14.52
C ASN A 126 -10.08 12.04 -13.10
N PHE A 127 -9.95 13.36 -13.00
CA PHE A 127 -9.89 14.10 -11.74
C PHE A 127 -11.06 15.10 -11.66
N VAL A 128 -11.70 15.19 -10.51
CA VAL A 128 -12.84 16.08 -10.26
C VAL A 128 -12.54 16.91 -9.02
N VAL A 129 -12.46 18.24 -9.15
CA VAL A 129 -12.30 19.14 -8.01
C VAL A 129 -13.53 19.10 -7.13
N LEU A 130 -13.30 18.91 -5.83
CA LEU A 130 -14.33 18.90 -4.80
C LEU A 130 -14.40 20.28 -4.17
N LYS A 131 -15.62 20.84 -4.07
CA LYS A 131 -15.87 22.10 -3.36
C LYS A 131 -16.11 21.88 -1.86
N GLU A 132 -16.53 20.67 -1.51
CA GLU A 132 -17.04 20.28 -0.20
C GLU A 132 -16.51 18.87 0.14
N PRO A 133 -16.36 18.54 1.45
CA PRO A 133 -15.97 17.20 1.86
C PRO A 133 -16.94 16.14 1.36
N VAL A 134 -16.41 15.04 0.84
CA VAL A 134 -17.23 13.90 0.41
C VAL A 134 -17.65 13.12 1.65
N ALA A 135 -18.96 13.04 1.90
CA ALA A 135 -19.52 12.09 2.86
C ALA A 135 -19.09 10.66 2.48
N ILE A 136 -18.26 10.05 3.32
CA ILE A 136 -17.86 8.65 3.18
C ILE A 136 -18.78 7.84 4.10
N ASP A 137 -19.99 7.56 3.61
CA ASP A 137 -21.03 6.88 4.36
C ASP A 137 -20.54 5.54 4.93
N PRO A 138 -20.64 5.32 6.25
CA PRO A 138 -20.36 4.01 6.83
C PRO A 138 -21.38 3.01 6.29
N VAL A 139 -20.93 2.02 5.52
CA VAL A 139 -21.84 1.04 4.91
C VAL A 139 -22.37 0.14 6.02
N THR A 140 -23.63 0.39 6.41
CA THR A 140 -24.26 -0.35 7.52
C THR A 140 -24.37 -1.83 7.19
N ALA A 141 -24.28 -2.69 8.22
CA ALA A 141 -24.30 -4.15 8.07
C ALA A 141 -25.54 -4.69 7.34
N ALA A 142 -26.65 -3.94 7.33
CA ALA A 142 -27.85 -4.26 6.55
C ALA A 142 -27.67 -4.00 5.04
N LYS A 143 -26.92 -2.96 4.66
CA LYS A 143 -26.66 -2.55 3.27
C LYS A 143 -25.50 -3.33 2.63
N ASP A 144 -24.62 -3.93 3.45
CA ASP A 144 -23.54 -4.82 3.00
C ASP A 144 -23.97 -6.28 2.75
N ARG A 145 -25.25 -6.62 2.90
CA ARG A 145 -25.74 -7.95 2.56
C ARG A 145 -25.67 -8.12 1.03
N PRO A 146 -24.86 -9.06 0.49
CA PRO A 146 -24.67 -9.16 -0.95
C PRO A 146 -25.99 -9.51 -1.63
N SER A 147 -26.41 -8.65 -2.58
CA SER A 147 -27.53 -8.94 -3.48
C SER A 147 -27.24 -10.26 -4.20
N SER A 148 -28.14 -11.23 -4.09
CA SER A 148 -27.97 -12.58 -4.66
C SER A 148 -28.23 -12.63 -6.17
N ALA A 149 -27.87 -11.58 -6.90
CA ALA A 149 -28.11 -11.41 -8.32
C ALA A 149 -26.85 -11.69 -9.16
N SER A 150 -27.00 -12.57 -10.16
CA SER A 150 -26.13 -12.69 -11.34
C SER A 150 -24.60 -12.73 -11.11
N ARG A 151 -24.07 -13.79 -10.46
CA ARG A 151 -22.66 -14.18 -10.64
C ARG A 151 -22.46 -14.86 -12.01
N GLY A 152 -22.48 -14.05 -13.08
CA GLY A 152 -22.37 -14.52 -14.46
C GLY A 152 -21.05 -15.27 -14.74
N LYS A 153 -21.14 -16.53 -15.17
CA LYS A 153 -19.98 -17.33 -15.57
C LYS A 153 -19.38 -16.81 -16.88
N LYS A 154 -18.25 -16.10 -16.81
CA LYS A 154 -17.26 -16.11 -17.90
C LYS A 154 -16.13 -17.08 -17.52
N LYS A 155 -16.13 -18.27 -18.11
CA LYS A 155 -14.93 -19.11 -18.23
C LYS A 155 -14.21 -18.68 -19.52
N SER A 156 -12.98 -18.18 -19.41
CA SER A 156 -12.01 -18.28 -20.50
C SER A 156 -11.17 -19.54 -20.25
N ALA A 157 -10.99 -20.37 -21.28
CA ALA A 157 -10.22 -21.60 -21.19
C ALA A 157 -8.95 -21.48 -22.04
N ALA A 158 -7.83 -21.94 -21.48
CA ALA A 158 -6.62 -22.23 -22.24
C ALA A 158 -6.13 -23.61 -21.78
N SER A 159 -6.30 -24.62 -22.63
CA SER A 159 -5.71 -25.94 -22.40
C SER A 159 -5.42 -26.63 -23.73
N SER A 160 -4.14 -26.90 -23.91
CA SER A 160 -3.51 -28.02 -24.62
C SER A 160 -4.43 -28.96 -25.42
N LYS A 161 -4.14 -29.13 -26.71
CA LYS A 161 -4.54 -30.30 -27.49
C LYS A 161 -3.31 -31.05 -28.02
N VAL A 162 -3.23 -32.34 -27.72
CA VAL A 162 -2.31 -33.32 -28.30
C VAL A 162 -3.12 -34.59 -28.58
N SER A 163 -3.12 -35.07 -29.82
CA SER A 163 -3.58 -36.41 -30.22
C SER A 163 -3.11 -36.72 -31.64
N GLU A 164 -2.99 -37.99 -32.00
CA GLU A 164 -2.12 -38.46 -33.10
C GLU A 164 -2.82 -38.96 -34.38
N LYS A 165 -2.21 -38.61 -35.53
CA LYS A 165 -1.72 -39.51 -36.61
C LYS A 165 -2.67 -40.58 -37.21
N ARG A 166 -2.95 -40.50 -38.54
CA ARG A 166 -2.55 -41.48 -39.62
C ARG A 166 -3.29 -41.29 -40.96
N GLY A 167 -2.54 -41.38 -42.07
CA GLY A 167 -3.01 -41.66 -43.46
C GLY A 167 -3.69 -40.51 -44.23
N SER A 168 -3.67 -40.46 -45.57
CA SER A 168 -2.77 -41.09 -46.56
C SER A 168 -2.86 -40.35 -47.93
N ASP A 169 -2.02 -40.76 -48.88
CA ASP A 169 -2.11 -40.53 -50.34
C ASP A 169 -1.65 -39.20 -50.98
N THR A 170 -0.99 -39.37 -52.13
CA THR A 170 -0.39 -38.41 -53.10
C THR A 170 -1.10 -38.63 -54.47
N PRO A 171 -0.69 -38.10 -55.68
CA PRO A 171 0.51 -37.35 -56.09
C PRO A 171 0.27 -36.12 -57.02
N THR A 172 1.38 -35.65 -57.64
CA THR A 172 1.55 -34.71 -58.79
C THR A 172 1.40 -33.18 -58.54
N GLY A 173 2.28 -32.31 -59.08
CA GLY A 173 3.62 -32.56 -59.69
C GLY A 173 4.23 -31.37 -60.47
N LYS A 174 5.57 -31.35 -60.62
CA LYS A 174 6.42 -30.43 -61.46
C LYS A 174 6.47 -28.94 -61.00
N VAL A 175 7.53 -28.12 -61.22
CA VAL A 175 8.86 -28.23 -61.87
C VAL A 175 9.85 -27.16 -61.33
N ALA A 176 11.17 -27.39 -61.46
CA ALA A 176 12.28 -26.40 -61.55
C ALA A 176 12.60 -25.50 -60.30
N ALA A 177 13.85 -25.09 -60.00
CA ALA A 177 15.19 -25.50 -60.50
C ALA A 177 16.31 -25.19 -59.45
N GLU A 178 17.44 -25.90 -59.57
CA GLU A 178 18.86 -25.57 -59.24
C GLU A 178 19.26 -24.78 -57.96
N SER A 179 20.12 -25.35 -57.08
CA SER A 179 21.62 -25.19 -57.00
C SER A 179 22.06 -23.88 -56.28
N THR A 180 23.06 -23.73 -55.38
CA THR A 180 24.36 -24.41 -55.12
C THR A 180 24.94 -23.87 -53.75
N THR A 181 25.83 -24.43 -52.91
CA THR A 181 26.20 -25.80 -52.42
C THR A 181 27.22 -25.70 -51.23
N LYS A 182 27.02 -26.45 -50.11
CA LYS A 182 27.92 -26.66 -48.90
C LYS A 182 28.08 -25.47 -47.91
N ARG A 183 28.20 -25.58 -46.56
CA ARG A 183 28.74 -26.54 -45.53
C ARG A 183 30.29 -26.50 -45.31
N PRO A 184 30.82 -26.84 -44.10
CA PRO A 184 30.33 -26.67 -42.70
C PRO A 184 31.49 -26.29 -41.70
N LEU A 185 31.40 -26.71 -40.41
CA LEU A 185 32.45 -26.75 -39.33
C LEU A 185 32.72 -25.46 -38.52
N GLU A 186 33.14 -25.48 -37.23
CA GLU A 186 32.94 -26.45 -36.12
C GLU A 186 33.21 -25.78 -34.74
N VAL A 187 32.80 -26.47 -33.66
CA VAL A 187 32.89 -26.23 -32.20
C VAL A 187 34.15 -25.53 -31.65
N LYS A 188 33.96 -24.68 -30.62
CA LYS A 188 34.77 -24.69 -29.37
C LYS A 188 34.12 -23.95 -28.19
N GLU A 189 34.19 -24.59 -27.01
CA GLU A 189 34.09 -23.94 -25.69
C GLU A 189 35.44 -23.36 -25.29
N GLU A 190 35.47 -22.34 -24.42
CA GLU A 190 36.40 -22.29 -23.29
C GLU A 190 35.94 -21.31 -22.19
N ASP A 191 36.47 -21.49 -20.98
CA ASP A 191 36.10 -20.79 -19.73
C ASP A 191 37.02 -19.56 -19.48
N ALA A 192 36.46 -18.45 -18.97
CA ALA A 192 37.28 -17.33 -18.46
C ALA A 192 36.53 -16.46 -17.42
N ALA A 193 37.01 -16.48 -16.17
CA ALA A 193 36.50 -15.63 -15.09
C ALA A 193 36.84 -14.12 -15.25
N PRO A 194 35.97 -13.20 -14.77
CA PRO A 194 36.27 -11.76 -14.76
C PRO A 194 37.33 -11.40 -13.71
N LYS A 195 38.34 -10.63 -14.12
CA LYS A 195 39.48 -10.22 -13.27
C LYS A 195 39.11 -9.09 -12.32
N THR A 196 39.65 -9.14 -11.10
CA THR A 196 39.59 -8.04 -10.13
C THR A 196 40.44 -6.84 -10.55
N LYS A 197 39.98 -5.63 -10.19
CA LYS A 197 40.86 -4.51 -9.85
C LYS A 197 40.56 -4.08 -8.41
N LYS A 198 41.55 -3.42 -7.80
CA LYS A 198 41.78 -3.29 -6.34
C LYS A 198 42.28 -1.85 -6.06
N ILE A 199 42.60 -1.53 -4.79
CA ILE A 199 43.34 -0.33 -4.31
C ILE A 199 42.40 0.90 -4.20
N LYS A 200 42.19 1.56 -3.05
CA LYS A 200 42.70 1.47 -1.65
C LYS A 200 41.54 1.91 -0.69
N SER A 201 41.44 1.53 0.60
CA SER A 201 42.32 1.78 1.79
C SER A 201 42.35 3.26 2.22
N GLU A 202 42.50 3.70 3.49
CA GLU A 202 42.80 3.12 4.83
C GLU A 202 42.48 4.24 5.90
N THR A 203 42.16 4.07 7.21
CA THR A 203 41.99 2.94 8.16
C THR A 203 41.12 3.37 9.39
N SER A 204 40.40 2.43 10.03
CA SER A 204 40.00 2.34 11.48
C SER A 204 39.32 3.55 12.20
N GLU A 205 38.90 3.55 13.49
CA GLU A 205 38.82 2.58 14.63
C GLU A 205 37.57 2.97 15.48
N LYS A 206 36.63 2.15 15.99
CA LYS A 206 36.60 0.90 16.80
C LYS A 206 36.68 1.13 18.34
N VAL A 207 35.63 0.72 19.07
CA VAL A 207 35.57 0.37 20.54
C VAL A 207 35.81 1.52 21.56
N ALA A 208 35.02 1.79 22.61
CA ALA A 208 33.99 1.11 23.42
C ALA A 208 34.46 0.41 24.73
N GLU A 209 34.64 1.20 25.80
CA GLU A 209 34.90 0.77 27.19
C GLU A 209 34.56 1.95 28.14
N SER A 210 34.33 1.82 29.45
CA SER A 210 33.25 1.16 30.22
C SER A 210 33.32 1.68 31.68
N GLU A 211 32.18 1.89 32.34
CA GLU A 211 31.96 1.96 33.80
C GLU A 211 32.70 2.95 34.77
N LYS A 212 31.85 3.52 35.67
CA LYS A 212 32.01 3.81 37.12
C LYS A 212 32.51 5.18 37.64
N SER A 213 32.09 5.40 38.90
CA SER A 213 32.19 6.58 39.81
C SER A 213 31.43 7.85 39.37
N ASP A 214 30.89 8.72 40.26
CA ASP A 214 30.85 8.69 41.74
C ASP A 214 29.48 9.19 42.32
N LYS A 215 29.40 9.49 43.63
CA LYS A 215 28.15 9.46 44.44
C LYS A 215 27.97 10.68 45.40
N LYS A 216 27.38 11.76 44.90
CA LYS A 216 26.88 12.97 45.61
C LYS A 216 26.03 13.81 44.62
N GLU A 217 25.04 14.64 44.99
CA GLU A 217 24.21 14.82 46.20
C GLU A 217 22.76 14.34 45.90
N LYS A 218 21.81 14.06 46.81
CA LYS A 218 21.54 14.38 48.23
C LYS A 218 20.77 15.69 48.51
N SER A 219 19.46 15.62 48.23
CA SER A 219 18.33 16.17 49.01
C SER A 219 18.21 17.69 49.25
N GLU A 220 17.51 18.37 48.34
CA GLU A 220 16.61 19.54 48.52
C GLU A 220 15.85 19.70 47.18
N GLU A 221 14.60 20.18 47.06
CA GLU A 221 13.62 20.67 48.05
C GLU A 221 12.41 19.73 48.16
N ALA A 222 11.77 19.67 49.33
CA ALA A 222 10.48 19.00 49.52
C ALA A 222 9.62 19.69 50.61
N GLU A 223 9.76 21.02 50.77
CA GLU A 223 9.11 21.76 51.87
C GLU A 223 8.70 23.19 51.44
N THR A 224 7.50 23.33 50.86
CA THR A 224 6.77 24.62 50.78
C THR A 224 5.27 24.39 50.92
N ALA A 225 4.84 24.08 52.14
CA ALA A 225 3.43 24.04 52.53
C ALA A 225 3.20 24.91 53.78
N ALA A 226 1.97 25.45 53.92
CA ALA A 226 1.46 26.17 55.09
C ALA A 226 2.12 27.52 55.47
N ALA A 227 1.84 28.58 54.69
CA ALA A 227 2.05 29.98 55.11
C ALA A 227 1.08 31.01 54.47
N ALA A 228 -0.22 30.71 54.38
CA ALA A 228 -1.20 31.60 53.71
C ALA A 228 -2.65 31.54 54.23
N ALA A 229 -2.88 31.13 55.49
CA ALA A 229 -4.25 30.90 55.99
C ALA A 229 -4.46 31.13 57.52
N ALA A 230 -3.72 32.05 58.15
CA ALA A 230 -3.94 32.47 59.55
C ALA A 230 -3.19 33.77 59.94
N ALA A 231 -3.49 34.89 59.26
CA ALA A 231 -3.12 36.24 59.68
C ALA A 231 -4.09 37.26 59.05
#